data_AF-A0A7V0Z7J9-F1
#
_entry.id   AF-A0A7V0Z7J9-F1
#
_cell.length_a   1.000
_cell.length_b   1.000
_cell.length_c   1.000
_cell.angle_alpha   90.00
_cell.angle_beta   90.00
_cell.angle_gamma   90.00
#
_symmetry.space_group_name_H-M   'P 1'
#
loop_
_entity.id
_entity.type
_entity.pdbx_description
1 polymer ?
#
loop_
_entity_poly.entity_id
_entity_poly.type
_entity_poly.pdbx_seq_one_letter_code
_entity_poly.pdbx_strand_id
1 'polypeptide(L)'
;MPKFWDDFSRWLDDASKVLSKEAGDLTMKGKLKLEIFELKRQLQELFKELGQIFYGFFPLKGNEDFKGDQKIKHIVQKIKRIKNEIKNKETEYKKIGQKINK
;
A
#
# COMPACT_ATOMS: atom_id res chain seq x y z
N MET A 1 -3.61 12.87 1.52
CA MET A 1 -4.29 12.67 0.23
C MET A 1 -3.73 13.52 -0.93
N PRO A 2 -3.24 14.76 -0.75
CA PRO A 2 -2.72 15.57 -1.87
C PRO A 2 -1.50 14.94 -2.57
N LYS A 3 -0.50 14.54 -1.78
CA LYS A 3 0.77 14.01 -2.30
C LYS A 3 0.64 12.82 -3.27
N PHE A 4 -0.32 11.90 -3.05
CA PHE A 4 -0.49 10.77 -3.98
C PHE A 4 -1.05 11.22 -5.33
N TRP A 5 -2.08 12.07 -5.32
CA TRP A 5 -2.65 12.58 -6.56
C TRP A 5 -1.62 13.41 -7.31
N ASP A 6 -0.81 14.21 -6.59
CA ASP A 6 0.31 14.94 -7.17
C ASP A 6 1.35 13.98 -7.81
N ASP A 7 1.76 12.93 -7.09
CA ASP A 7 2.72 11.92 -7.58
C ASP A 7 2.17 11.02 -8.71
N PHE A 8 0.85 10.85 -8.76
CA PHE A 8 0.16 10.10 -9.81
C PHE A 8 0.04 10.95 -11.08
N SER A 9 -0.43 12.19 -10.96
CA SER A 9 -0.55 13.13 -12.08
C SER A 9 0.81 13.41 -12.72
N ARG A 10 1.85 13.68 -11.92
CA ARG A 10 3.22 13.84 -12.44
C ARG A 10 3.70 12.62 -13.23
N TRP A 11 3.42 11.43 -12.72
CA TRP A 11 3.77 10.20 -13.42
C TRP A 11 2.98 10.00 -14.71
N LEU A 12 1.70 10.38 -14.74
CA LEU A 12 0.90 10.36 -15.96
C LEU A 12 1.41 11.36 -16.99
N ASP A 13 1.79 12.56 -16.57
CA ASP A 13 2.36 13.60 -17.44
C ASP A 13 3.69 13.16 -18.06
N ASP A 14 4.48 12.38 -17.30
CA ASP A 14 5.72 11.79 -17.81
C ASP A 14 5.44 10.59 -18.74
N ALA A 15 4.44 9.77 -18.42
CA ALA A 15 4.01 8.65 -19.25
C ALA A 15 3.40 9.09 -20.59
N SER A 16 2.65 10.20 -20.62
CA SER A 16 2.02 10.72 -21.83
C SER A 16 3.03 11.28 -22.85
N LYS A 17 4.30 11.46 -22.47
CA LYS A 17 5.37 11.88 -23.39
C LYS A 17 5.96 10.69 -24.19
N VAL A 18 5.63 9.44 -23.86
CA VAL A 18 6.28 8.20 -24.39
C VAL A 18 5.36 7.41 -25.36
N LEU A 19 4.43 8.09 -26.04
CA LEU A 19 3.18 7.51 -26.55
C LEU A 19 3.20 6.45 -27.69
N SER A 20 4.33 6.07 -28.29
CA SER A 20 4.26 5.37 -29.58
C SER A 20 4.37 3.83 -29.55
N LYS A 21 4.79 3.20 -28.43
CA LYS A 21 4.94 1.72 -28.34
C LYS A 21 4.53 1.07 -27.01
N GLU A 22 4.36 1.82 -25.93
CA GLU A 22 4.20 1.28 -24.57
C GLU A 22 2.81 1.49 -23.93
N ALA A 23 1.78 1.86 -24.70
CA ALA A 23 0.45 2.20 -24.16
C ALA A 23 -0.18 1.08 -23.29
N GLY A 24 0.04 -0.19 -23.64
CA GLY A 24 -0.39 -1.34 -22.83
C GLY A 24 0.34 -1.44 -21.48
N ASP A 25 1.66 -1.29 -21.50
CA ASP A 25 2.51 -1.28 -20.30
C ASP A 25 2.18 -0.10 -19.38
N LEU A 26 1.89 1.06 -19.96
CA LEU A 26 1.44 2.25 -19.23
C LEU A 26 0.10 2.03 -18.53
N THR A 27 -0.87 1.44 -19.24
CA THR A 27 -2.18 1.11 -18.66
C THR A 27 -2.04 0.14 -17.48
N MET A 28 -1.22 -0.90 -17.65
CA MET A 28 -0.99 -1.91 -16.61
C MET A 28 -0.23 -1.33 -15.40
N LYS A 29 0.77 -0.47 -15.63
CA LYS A 29 1.47 0.27 -14.57
C LYS A 29 0.52 1.21 -13.82
N GLY A 30 -0.35 1.92 -14.53
CA GLY A 30 -1.33 2.82 -13.92
C GLY A 30 -2.30 2.09 -12.99
N LYS A 31 -2.83 0.95 -13.44
CA LYS A 31 -3.67 0.07 -12.61
C LYS A 31 -2.96 -0.38 -11.35
N LEU A 32 -1.74 -0.91 -11.47
CA LEU A 32 -0.96 -1.35 -10.31
C LEU A 32 -0.64 -0.20 -9.34
N LYS A 33 -0.35 1.00 -9.86
CA LYS A 33 -0.08 2.17 -9.01
C LYS A 33 -1.30 2.58 -8.19
N LEU A 34 -2.49 2.53 -8.76
CA LEU A 34 -3.76 2.76 -8.05
C LEU A 34 -4.03 1.67 -7.00
N GLU A 35 -3.81 0.41 -7.33
CA GLU A 35 -3.99 -0.70 -6.38
C GLU A 35 -3.01 -0.62 -5.20
N ILE A 36 -1.74 -0.30 -5.45
CA ILE A 36 -0.72 -0.09 -4.42
C ILE A 36 -1.13 1.07 -3.49
N PHE A 37 -1.68 2.14 -4.06
CA PHE A 37 -2.16 3.27 -3.28
C PHE A 37 -3.30 2.89 -2.35
N GLU A 38 -4.30 2.18 -2.87
CA GLU A 38 -5.44 1.75 -2.08
C GLU A 38 -5.00 0.83 -0.93
N LEU A 39 -4.08 -0.09 -1.18
CA LEU A 39 -3.49 -0.93 -0.12
C LEU A 39 -2.71 -0.09 0.92
N LYS A 40 -1.97 0.93 0.49
CA LYS A 40 -1.27 1.85 1.42
C LYS A 40 -2.25 2.66 2.26
N ARG A 41 -3.38 3.09 1.69
CA ARG A 41 -4.46 3.77 2.42
C ARG A 41 -5.06 2.84 3.47
N GLN A 42 -5.40 1.61 3.09
CA GLN A 42 -5.91 0.59 4.02
C GLN A 42 -4.91 0.30 5.15
N LEU A 43 -3.62 0.22 4.83
CA LEU A 43 -2.57 0.04 5.82
C LEU A 43 -2.51 1.20 6.83
N GLN A 44 -2.68 2.44 6.37
CA GLN A 44 -2.74 3.61 7.26
C GLN A 44 -3.93 3.55 8.21
N GLU A 45 -5.12 3.16 7.72
CA GLU A 45 -6.30 3.00 8.56
C GLU A 45 -6.12 1.90 9.62
N LEU A 46 -5.50 0.76 9.27
CA LEU A 46 -5.20 -0.30 10.24
C LEU A 46 -4.21 0.16 11.32
N PHE A 47 -3.21 0.99 10.96
CA PHE A 47 -2.30 1.56 11.95
C PHE A 47 -2.99 2.57 12.86
N LYS A 48 -3.92 3.36 12.32
CA LYS A 48 -4.75 4.28 13.10
C LYS A 48 -5.65 3.51 14.08
N GLU A 49 -6.32 2.46 13.62
CA GLU A 49 -7.14 1.58 14.45
C GLU A 49 -6.31 0.94 15.58
N LEU A 50 -5.12 0.40 15.24
CA LEU A 50 -4.22 -0.16 16.23
C LEU A 50 -3.78 0.88 17.27
N GLY A 51 -3.46 2.10 16.84
CA GLY A 51 -3.08 3.20 17.71
C GLY A 51 -4.21 3.63 18.65
N GLN A 52 -5.46 3.69 18.15
CA GLN A 52 -6.64 3.98 18.96
C GLN A 52 -6.87 2.92 20.03
N ILE A 53 -6.74 1.64 19.67
CA ILE A 53 -6.84 0.54 20.62
C ILE A 53 -5.73 0.66 21.67
N PHE A 54 -4.47 0.81 21.25
CA PHE A 54 -3.35 0.94 22.19
C PHE A 54 -3.54 2.11 23.16
N TYR A 55 -3.94 3.28 22.66
CA TYR A 55 -4.20 4.46 23.48
C TYR A 55 -5.33 4.23 24.49
N GLY A 56 -6.40 3.52 24.09
CA GLY A 56 -7.49 3.14 25.00
C GLY A 56 -7.09 2.13 26.09
N PHE A 57 -6.10 1.27 25.82
CA PHE A 57 -5.57 0.31 26.79
C PHE A 57 -4.55 0.92 27.76
N PHE A 58 -3.76 1.91 27.30
CA PHE A 58 -2.66 2.53 28.05
C PHE A 58 -3.06 3.05 29.45
N PRO A 59 -4.25 3.67 29.67
CA PRO A 59 -4.66 4.13 31.01
C PRO A 59 -5.36 3.07 31.87
N LEU A 60 -5.65 1.86 31.37
CA LEU A 60 -6.58 0.92 32.03
C LEU A 60 -6.00 -0.45 32.39
N LYS A 61 -4.94 -0.95 31.71
CA LYS A 61 -4.48 -2.34 31.86
C LYS A 61 -2.95 -2.50 31.75
N GLY A 62 -2.39 -3.44 32.50
CA GLY A 62 -0.97 -3.81 32.41
C GLY A 62 -0.59 -4.47 31.07
N ASN A 63 0.72 -4.50 30.75
CA ASN A 63 1.27 -4.93 29.45
C ASN A 63 0.87 -6.36 28.98
N GLU A 64 0.47 -7.25 29.89
CA GLU A 64 0.14 -8.64 29.56
C GLU A 64 -1.22 -8.79 28.86
N ASP A 65 -2.17 -7.91 29.18
CA ASP A 65 -3.51 -7.90 28.56
C ASP A 65 -3.46 -7.53 27.06
N PHE A 66 -2.49 -6.71 26.68
CA PHE A 66 -2.31 -6.24 25.30
C PHE A 66 -1.88 -7.37 24.35
N LYS A 67 -1.04 -8.31 24.82
CA LYS A 67 -0.58 -9.45 24.02
C LYS A 67 -1.64 -10.54 23.89
N GLY A 68 -2.58 -10.61 24.84
CA GLY A 68 -3.68 -11.59 24.84
C GLY A 68 -4.79 -11.25 23.85
N ASP A 69 -5.03 -9.96 23.63
CA ASP A 69 -6.19 -9.43 22.92
C ASP A 69 -6.32 -9.92 21.47
N GLN A 70 -7.47 -10.50 21.16
CA GLN A 70 -7.75 -11.08 19.84
C GLN A 70 -7.91 -10.02 18.74
N LYS A 71 -8.42 -8.82 19.07
CA LYS A 71 -8.59 -7.73 18.09
C LYS A 71 -7.23 -7.20 17.66
N ILE A 72 -6.32 -7.01 18.61
CA ILE A 72 -4.94 -6.59 18.33
C ILE A 72 -4.23 -7.64 17.47
N LYS A 73 -4.32 -8.93 17.81
CA LYS A 73 -3.77 -10.02 16.99
C LYS A 73 -4.29 -9.99 15.56
N HIS A 74 -5.61 -9.81 15.39
CA HIS A 74 -6.24 -9.74 14.07
C HIS A 74 -5.74 -8.56 13.24
N ILE A 75 -5.68 -7.36 13.84
CA ILE A 75 -5.17 -6.16 13.16
C ILE A 75 -3.71 -6.33 12.75
N VAL A 76 -2.86 -6.88 13.63
CA VAL A 76 -1.46 -7.18 13.31
C VAL A 76 -1.33 -8.18 12.16
N GLN A 77 -2.15 -9.23 12.14
CA GLN A 77 -2.18 -10.18 11.03
C GLN A 77 -2.60 -9.52 9.70
N LYS A 78 -3.63 -8.68 9.72
CA LYS A 78 -4.06 -7.90 8.55
C LYS A 78 -2.95 -6.96 8.06
N ILE A 79 -2.28 -6.25 8.97
CA ILE A 79 -1.13 -5.37 8.63
C ILE A 79 -0.04 -6.16 7.92
N LYS A 80 0.33 -7.35 8.43
CA LYS A 80 1.35 -8.22 7.81
C LYS A 80 0.92 -8.64 6.39
N ARG A 81 -0.33 -9.05 6.23
CA ARG A 81 -0.89 -9.44 4.93
C ARG A 81 -0.84 -8.28 3.92
N ILE A 82 -1.37 -7.11 4.27
CA ILE A 82 -1.39 -5.95 3.38
C ILE A 82 0.03 -5.50 3.01
N LYS A 83 0.97 -5.52 3.96
CA LYS A 83 2.39 -5.23 3.65
C LYS A 83 2.98 -6.17 2.61
N ASN A 84 2.68 -7.48 2.71
CA ASN A 84 3.12 -8.45 1.71
C ASN A 84 2.46 -8.21 0.35
N GLU A 85 1.16 -7.90 0.32
CA GLU A 85 0.45 -7.60 -0.93
C GLU A 85 1.00 -6.35 -1.62
N ILE A 86 1.30 -5.28 -0.86
CA ILE A 86 1.98 -4.08 -1.38
C ILE A 86 3.33 -4.46 -2.00
N LYS A 87 4.17 -5.22 -1.27
CA LYS A 87 5.49 -5.64 -1.75
C LYS A 87 5.39 -6.45 -3.05
N ASN A 88 4.41 -7.35 -3.15
CA ASN A 88 4.19 -8.16 -4.34
C ASN A 88 3.79 -7.29 -5.54
N LYS A 89 2.85 -6.36 -5.36
CA LYS A 89 2.42 -5.44 -6.43
C LYS A 89 3.51 -4.45 -6.84
N GLU A 90 4.31 -3.96 -5.89
CA GLU A 90 5.48 -3.12 -6.20
C GLU A 90 6.53 -3.90 -7.01
N THR A 91 6.68 -5.19 -6.73
CA THR A 91 7.56 -6.08 -7.51
C THR A 91 7.01 -6.31 -8.92
N GLU A 92 5.70 -6.51 -9.05
CA GLU A 92 5.02 -6.63 -10.34
C GLU A 92 5.17 -5.36 -11.17
N TYR A 93 4.91 -4.20 -10.58
CA TYR A 93 5.06 -2.88 -11.20
C TYR A 93 6.47 -2.68 -11.78
N LYS A 94 7.52 -3.07 -11.04
CA LYS A 94 8.92 -2.97 -11.49
C LYS A 94 9.23 -3.88 -12.68
N LYS A 95 8.54 -5.01 -12.83
CA LYS A 95 8.77 -5.99 -13.91
C LYS A 95 8.14 -5.59 -15.24
N ILE A 96 7.17 -4.66 -15.24
CA ILE A 96 6.54 -4.17 -16.47
C ILE A 96 7.55 -3.32 -17.26
N GLY A 97 7.80 -3.69 -18.53
CA GLY A 97 8.80 -3.06 -19.39
C GLY A 97 10.22 -3.64 -19.28
N GLN A 98 10.55 -4.46 -18.27
CA GLN A 98 11.85 -5.14 -18.18
C GLN A 98 11.98 -6.36 -19.10
N LYS A 99 10.91 -6.78 -19.76
CA LYS A 99 10.88 -7.94 -20.68
C LYS A 99 11.51 -7.67 -22.06
N ILE A 100 12.01 -6.46 -22.34
CA ILE A 100 12.44 -6.07 -23.69
C ILE A 100 13.96 -6.28 -23.93
N ASN A 101 14.76 -6.55 -22.89
CA ASN A 101 16.19 -6.84 -23.04
C ASN A 101 16.48 -8.35 -22.91
N LYS A 102 16.12 -9.15 -23.92
CA LYS A 102 16.72 -10.47 -24.14
C LYS A 102 16.67 -10.87 -25.60
#